data_AF-K0IM59-F1
#
_entry.id   AF-K0IM59-F1
#
_cell.length_a   1.000
_cell.length_b   1.000
_cell.length_c   1.000
_cell.angle_alpha   90.00
_cell.angle_beta   90.00
_cell.angle_gamma   90.00
#
_symmetry.space_group_name_H-M   'P 1'
#
loop_
_entity.id
_entity.type
_entity.pdbx_description
1 polymer ?
#
loop_
_entity_poly.entity_id
_entity_poly.type
_entity_poly.pdbx_seq_one_letter_code
_entity_poly.pdbx_strand_id
1 'polypeptide(L)'
;MKAEQFSKNVLSLDPEIRFAGVMEKSGHLYASVRKNGTEEYLKGRSPEISLAQSAYIVDLRKMFTQELGNLKSIIYDYEKVKLISMPVKEHVLVISTEPKVNADHLVEKVIKYVKSVESELSLYPPSNIVNEEKKETLRNLHHSGISEDLIAEQLDLDINTVRMLIAEIK
;
A
#
# COMPACT_ATOMS: atom_id res chain seq x y z
N MET A 1 -3.87 -10.26 8.46
CA MET A 1 -4.73 -9.13 8.05
C MET A 1 -4.39 -8.72 6.62
N LYS A 2 -5.40 -8.71 5.73
CA LYS A 2 -5.27 -8.28 4.32
C LYS A 2 -5.34 -6.76 4.18
N ALA A 3 -4.95 -6.24 3.01
CA ALA A 3 -4.89 -4.80 2.72
C ALA A 3 -6.25 -4.09 2.89
N GLU A 4 -7.36 -4.74 2.56
CA GLU A 4 -8.71 -4.17 2.69
C GLU A 4 -9.07 -3.94 4.17
N GLN A 5 -8.86 -4.96 5.01
CA GLN A 5 -9.15 -4.84 6.44
C GLN A 5 -8.18 -3.86 7.11
N PHE A 6 -6.91 -3.89 6.71
CA PHE A 6 -5.92 -2.94 7.21
C PHE A 6 -6.30 -1.50 6.89
N SER A 7 -6.71 -1.21 5.64
CA SER A 7 -7.14 0.13 5.22
C SER A 7 -8.39 0.60 5.99
N LYS A 8 -9.37 -0.29 6.22
CA LYS A 8 -10.56 0.00 7.05
C LYS A 8 -10.21 0.33 8.49
N ASN A 9 -9.29 -0.42 9.08
CA ASN A 9 -8.84 -0.17 10.44
C ASN A 9 -8.10 1.17 10.53
N VAL A 10 -7.22 1.48 9.58
CA VAL A 10 -6.54 2.79 9.51
C VAL A 10 -7.55 3.92 9.40
N LEU A 11 -8.53 3.83 8.49
CA LEU A 11 -9.60 4.84 8.34
C LEU A 11 -10.35 5.09 9.67
N SER A 12 -10.52 4.05 10.48
CA SER A 12 -11.25 4.10 11.74
C SER A 12 -10.39 4.60 12.92
N LEU A 13 -9.07 4.80 12.73
CA LEU A 13 -8.21 5.33 13.78
C LEU A 13 -8.57 6.76 14.14
N ASP A 14 -9.03 7.57 13.20
CA ASP A 14 -9.33 8.98 13.47
C ASP A 14 -10.49 9.48 12.60
N PRO A 15 -11.49 10.17 13.18
CA PRO A 15 -12.65 10.66 12.42
C PRO A 15 -12.28 11.67 11.33
N GLU A 16 -11.12 12.33 11.42
CA GLU A 16 -10.63 13.27 10.41
C GLU A 16 -10.02 12.57 9.19
N ILE A 17 -9.77 11.25 9.24
CA ILE A 17 -9.36 10.50 8.05
C ILE A 17 -10.55 10.37 7.09
N ARG A 18 -10.30 10.72 5.83
CA ARG A 18 -11.27 10.67 4.72
C ARG A 18 -11.02 9.49 3.80
N PHE A 19 -9.76 9.07 3.69
CA PHE A 19 -9.33 7.99 2.81
C PHE A 19 -8.11 7.30 3.41
N ALA A 20 -8.06 5.98 3.27
CA ALA A 20 -6.86 5.19 3.54
C ALA A 20 -6.72 4.10 2.48
N GLY A 21 -5.49 3.84 2.03
CA GLY A 21 -5.22 2.77 1.08
C GLY A 21 -3.78 2.29 1.13
N VAL A 22 -3.58 1.06 0.70
CA VAL A 22 -2.25 0.47 0.51
C VAL A 22 -1.97 0.41 -0.98
N MET A 23 -0.81 0.92 -1.39
CA MET A 23 -0.34 0.85 -2.76
C MET A 23 1.04 0.23 -2.86
N GLU A 24 1.37 -0.27 -4.04
CA GLU A 24 2.71 -0.70 -4.39
C GLU A 24 3.63 0.43 -4.83
N LYS A 25 4.88 0.07 -5.14
CA LYS A 25 5.94 0.99 -5.55
C LYS A 25 5.64 1.75 -6.85
N SER A 26 4.73 1.25 -7.69
CA SER A 26 4.28 1.94 -8.92
C SER A 26 3.24 3.04 -8.66
N GLY A 27 2.61 3.05 -7.48
CA GLY A 27 1.45 3.88 -7.16
C GLY A 27 0.09 3.21 -7.39
N HIS A 28 0.06 1.95 -7.85
CA HIS A 28 -1.19 1.20 -7.96
C HIS A 28 -1.74 0.81 -6.59
N LEU A 29 -3.02 1.12 -6.32
CA LEU A 29 -3.69 0.77 -5.06
C LEU A 29 -4.09 -0.71 -5.05
N TYR A 30 -3.71 -1.41 -4.00
CA TYR A 30 -4.14 -2.78 -3.71
C TYR A 30 -5.53 -2.81 -3.09
N ALA A 31 -5.71 -1.98 -2.07
CA ALA A 31 -6.98 -1.78 -1.41
C ALA A 31 -7.06 -0.35 -0.94
N SER A 32 -8.27 0.19 -0.95
CA SER A 32 -8.54 1.48 -0.36
C SER A 32 -9.96 1.54 0.20
N VAL A 33 -10.16 2.49 1.09
CA VAL A 33 -11.46 2.82 1.65
C VAL A 33 -11.58 4.32 1.75
N ARG A 34 -12.74 4.84 1.39
CA ARG A 34 -13.11 6.24 1.55
C ARG A 34 -14.26 6.35 2.54
N LYS A 35 -14.23 7.36 3.39
CA LYS A 35 -15.35 7.71 4.27
C LYS A 35 -16.53 8.19 3.42
N ASN A 36 -17.72 7.66 3.68
CA ASN A 36 -18.93 8.06 2.96
C ASN A 36 -19.20 9.57 3.14
N GLY A 37 -19.61 10.23 2.05
CA GLY A 37 -19.96 11.65 2.04
C GLY A 37 -18.77 12.62 1.96
N THR A 38 -17.53 12.15 1.84
CA THR A 38 -16.38 13.04 1.60
C THR A 38 -16.23 13.36 0.12
N GLU A 39 -16.01 14.63 -0.21
CA GLU A 39 -15.73 15.09 -1.58
C GLU A 39 -14.38 14.56 -2.10
N GLU A 40 -14.31 14.25 -3.39
CA GLU A 40 -13.06 14.00 -4.10
C GLU A 40 -12.55 15.29 -4.76
N TYR A 41 -11.43 15.82 -4.25
CA TYR A 41 -10.86 17.06 -4.78
C TYR A 41 -10.10 16.88 -6.10
N LEU A 42 -9.52 15.70 -6.31
CA LEU A 42 -8.84 15.34 -7.55
C LEU A 42 -9.81 14.60 -8.47
N LYS A 43 -9.76 14.90 -9.78
CA LYS A 43 -10.66 14.34 -10.80
C LYS A 43 -9.89 13.84 -12.01
N GLY A 44 -10.55 12.99 -12.81
CA GLY A 44 -9.95 12.39 -14.00
C GLY A 44 -8.73 11.54 -13.61
N ARG A 45 -7.60 11.76 -14.27
CA ARG A 45 -6.34 11.03 -14.03
C ARG A 45 -5.48 11.60 -12.88
N SER A 46 -5.94 12.68 -12.25
CA SER A 46 -5.17 13.39 -11.23
C SER A 46 -4.91 12.54 -9.96
N PRO A 47 -5.87 11.73 -9.45
CA PRO A 47 -5.62 10.84 -8.32
C PRO A 47 -4.49 9.84 -8.60
N GLU A 48 -4.49 9.20 -9.76
CA GLU A 48 -3.48 8.19 -10.14
C GLU A 48 -2.09 8.82 -10.25
N ILE A 49 -2.00 10.02 -10.83
CA ILE A 49 -0.74 10.77 -10.90
C ILE A 49 -0.23 11.10 -9.49
N SER A 50 -1.11 11.56 -8.60
CA SER A 50 -0.76 11.90 -7.22
C SER A 50 -0.26 10.69 -6.42
N LEU A 51 -0.88 9.53 -6.61
CA LEU A 51 -0.46 8.27 -5.99
C LEU A 51 0.89 7.79 -6.53
N ALA A 52 1.08 7.81 -7.85
CA ALA A 52 2.35 7.46 -8.48
C ALA A 52 3.51 8.36 -8.01
N GLN A 53 3.28 9.67 -7.92
CA GLN A 53 4.26 10.61 -7.36
C GLN A 53 4.59 10.28 -5.90
N SER A 54 3.58 9.98 -5.08
CA SER A 54 3.78 9.65 -3.67
C SER A 54 4.59 8.35 -3.51
N ALA A 55 4.33 7.33 -4.32
CA ALA A 55 5.08 6.08 -4.31
C ALA A 55 6.55 6.32 -4.69
N TYR A 56 6.78 7.07 -5.77
CA TYR A 56 8.11 7.40 -6.24
C TYR A 56 8.92 8.20 -5.21
N ILE A 57 8.32 9.21 -4.58
CA ILE A 57 9.00 10.03 -3.58
C ILE A 57 9.34 9.21 -2.33
N VAL A 58 8.44 8.33 -1.87
CA VAL A 58 8.76 7.42 -0.74
C VAL A 58 9.96 6.53 -1.08
N ASP A 59 10.04 6.03 -2.31
CA ASP A 59 11.16 5.19 -2.75
C ASP A 59 12.48 5.96 -2.83
N LEU A 60 12.49 7.14 -3.46
CA LEU A 60 13.67 8.00 -3.54
C LEU A 60 14.25 8.34 -2.16
N ARG A 61 13.39 8.57 -1.17
CA ARG A 61 13.84 8.95 0.18
C ARG A 61 14.59 7.84 0.92
N LYS A 62 14.50 6.58 0.46
CA LYS A 62 15.29 5.47 1.02
C LYS A 62 16.79 5.68 0.92
N MET A 63 17.25 6.47 -0.05
CA MET A 63 18.68 6.74 -0.25
C MET A 63 19.34 7.42 0.97
N PHE A 64 18.57 8.10 1.81
CA PHE A 64 19.07 8.83 2.99
C PHE A 64 18.89 8.03 4.30
N THR A 65 18.55 6.75 4.22
CA THR A 65 18.23 5.94 5.41
C THR A 65 19.44 5.77 6.33
N GLN A 66 20.66 5.69 5.77
CA GLN A 66 21.88 5.52 6.56
C GLN A 66 22.18 6.77 7.40
N GLU A 67 21.89 7.95 6.87
CA GLU A 67 22.22 9.24 7.50
C GLU A 67 21.08 9.76 8.39
N LEU A 68 19.82 9.57 8.00
CA LEU A 68 18.65 10.16 8.67
C LEU A 68 17.82 9.13 9.45
N GLY A 69 18.11 7.84 9.30
CA GLY A 69 17.27 6.75 9.77
C GLY A 69 16.05 6.50 8.86
N ASN A 70 15.21 5.55 9.28
CA ASN A 70 14.04 5.13 8.50
C ASN A 70 13.02 6.27 8.34
N LEU A 71 12.58 6.49 7.10
CA LEU A 71 11.48 7.41 6.79
C LEU A 71 10.21 6.99 7.56
N LYS A 72 9.61 7.92 8.30
CA LYS A 72 8.35 7.68 9.03
C LYS A 72 7.12 8.04 8.19
N SER A 73 7.14 9.21 7.57
CA SER A 73 6.02 9.74 6.79
C SER A 73 6.47 10.90 5.90
N ILE A 74 5.65 11.20 4.89
CA ILE A 74 5.68 12.41 4.07
C ILE A 74 4.30 13.05 4.16
N ILE A 75 4.24 14.35 4.38
CA ILE A 75 2.99 15.09 4.54
C ILE A 75 2.95 16.24 3.53
N TYR A 76 1.89 16.29 2.73
CA TYR A 76 1.51 17.47 1.95
C TYR A 76 0.35 18.16 2.65
N ASP A 77 0.53 19.42 3.03
CA ASP A 77 -0.47 20.22 3.72
C ASP A 77 -1.08 21.23 2.74
N TYR A 78 -2.30 20.94 2.27
CA TYR A 78 -3.08 21.84 1.43
C TYR A 78 -4.22 22.43 2.23
N GLU A 79 -4.69 23.61 1.81
CA GLU A 79 -5.82 24.32 2.44
C GLU A 79 -7.08 23.44 2.63
N LYS A 80 -7.31 22.49 1.71
CA LYS A 80 -8.51 21.62 1.70
C LYS A 80 -8.28 20.22 2.26
N VAL A 81 -7.04 19.75 2.35
CA VAL A 81 -6.74 18.33 2.65
C VAL A 81 -5.28 18.18 3.06
N LYS A 82 -4.99 17.24 3.97
CA LYS A 82 -3.62 16.74 4.13
C LYS A 82 -3.49 15.37 3.49
N LEU A 83 -2.40 15.16 2.77
CA LEU A 83 -2.05 13.87 2.18
C LEU A 83 -0.84 13.33 2.91
N ILE A 84 -0.94 12.11 3.42
CA ILE A 84 0.12 11.47 4.22
C ILE A 84 0.50 10.16 3.53
N SER A 85 1.79 9.98 3.30
CA SER A 85 2.35 8.72 2.77
C SER A 85 3.33 8.12 3.77
N MET A 86 3.22 6.83 4.04
CA MET A 86 4.00 6.14 5.06
C MET A 86 4.50 4.79 4.52
N PRO A 87 5.80 4.47 4.64
CA PRO A 87 6.27 3.13 4.31
C PRO A 87 5.72 2.12 5.31
N VAL A 88 5.19 1.00 4.81
CA VAL A 88 4.68 -0.12 5.62
C VAL A 88 5.16 -1.42 4.99
N LYS A 89 6.12 -2.09 5.64
CA LYS A 89 6.91 -3.17 5.02
C LYS A 89 7.48 -2.68 3.68
N GLU A 90 7.18 -3.38 2.60
CA GLU A 90 7.61 -3.05 1.24
C GLU A 90 6.59 -2.21 0.45
N HIS A 91 5.50 -1.77 1.10
CA HIS A 91 4.39 -1.02 0.50
C HIS A 91 4.33 0.41 1.00
N VAL A 92 3.40 1.19 0.44
CA VAL A 92 3.08 2.53 0.91
C VAL A 92 1.64 2.59 1.38
N LEU A 93 1.43 3.01 2.63
CA LEU A 93 0.14 3.44 3.14
C LEU A 93 -0.06 4.91 2.76
N VAL A 94 -1.17 5.21 2.10
CA VAL A 94 -1.60 6.57 1.74
C VAL A 94 -2.86 6.93 2.48
N ILE A 95 -2.91 8.14 3.02
CA ILE A 95 -4.01 8.64 3.83
C ILE A 95 -4.36 10.04 3.34
N SER A 96 -5.65 10.35 3.22
CA SER A 96 -6.11 11.74 3.13
C SER A 96 -6.98 12.10 4.32
N THR A 97 -6.89 13.36 4.77
CA THR A 97 -7.55 13.84 5.98
C THR A 97 -8.22 15.18 5.74
N GLU A 98 -9.10 15.57 6.66
CA GLU A 98 -9.51 16.96 6.79
C GLU A 98 -8.30 17.87 7.09
N PRO A 99 -8.33 19.15 6.68
CA PRO A 99 -7.17 20.05 6.74
C PRO A 99 -6.80 20.48 8.16
N LYS A 100 -7.71 20.36 9.13
CA LYS A 100 -7.48 20.77 10.53
C LYS A 100 -6.84 19.70 11.40
N VAL A 101 -6.64 18.48 10.88
CA VAL A 101 -6.05 17.40 11.65
C VAL A 101 -4.64 17.76 12.12
N ASN A 102 -4.31 17.36 13.36
CA ASN A 102 -2.92 17.35 13.82
C ASN A 102 -2.21 16.16 13.16
N ALA A 103 -1.46 16.44 12.09
CA ALA A 103 -0.82 15.41 11.28
C ALA A 103 0.23 14.62 12.06
N ASP A 104 1.01 15.27 12.93
CA ASP A 104 2.04 14.60 13.73
C ASP A 104 1.43 13.59 14.70
N HIS A 105 0.37 13.98 15.42
CA HIS A 105 -0.37 13.07 16.31
C HIS A 105 -0.94 11.90 15.51
N LEU A 106 -1.56 12.18 14.36
CA LEU A 106 -2.15 11.14 13.52
C LEU A 106 -1.09 10.14 13.04
N VAL A 107 0.06 10.63 12.58
CA VAL A 107 1.18 9.79 12.16
C VAL A 107 1.64 8.90 13.32
N GLU A 108 1.81 9.44 14.53
CA GLU A 108 2.18 8.63 15.69
C GLU A 108 1.15 7.54 16.00
N LYS A 109 -0.14 7.86 15.91
CA LYS A 109 -1.24 6.92 16.12
C LYS A 109 -1.21 5.79 15.09
N VAL A 110 -1.03 6.13 13.82
CA VAL A 110 -0.91 5.16 12.72
C VAL A 110 0.34 4.30 12.89
N ILE A 111 1.50 4.87 13.25
CA ILE A 111 2.73 4.09 13.52
C ILE A 111 2.51 3.07 14.64
N LYS A 112 1.88 3.48 15.75
CA LYS A 112 1.58 2.57 16.87
C LYS A 112 0.66 1.44 16.42
N TYR A 113 -0.38 1.75 15.66
CA TYR A 113 -1.27 0.75 15.09
C TYR A 113 -0.53 -0.22 14.16
N VAL A 114 0.23 0.29 13.20
CA VAL A 114 1.01 -0.54 12.25
C VAL A 114 1.93 -1.50 13.00
N LYS A 115 2.67 -1.02 13.99
CA LYS A 115 3.53 -1.86 14.83
C LYS A 115 2.74 -2.95 15.57
N SER A 116 1.54 -2.63 16.05
CA SER A 116 0.70 -3.59 16.78
C SER A 116 0.18 -4.74 15.92
N VAL A 117 0.08 -4.54 14.60
CA VAL A 117 -0.45 -5.55 13.66
C VAL A 117 0.62 -6.07 12.69
N GLU A 118 1.88 -5.65 12.84
CA GLU A 118 2.95 -5.86 11.84
C GLU A 118 3.17 -7.34 11.51
N SER A 119 3.19 -8.20 12.53
CA SER A 119 3.35 -9.65 12.37
C SER A 119 2.17 -10.31 11.63
N GLU A 120 1.00 -9.69 11.67
CA GLU A 120 -0.21 -10.21 11.04
C GLU A 120 -0.43 -9.65 9.64
N LEU A 121 0.29 -8.60 9.22
CA LEU A 121 0.10 -7.97 7.91
C LEU A 121 0.55 -8.89 6.77
N SER A 122 -0.41 -9.35 5.98
CA SER A 122 -0.18 -9.99 4.68
C SER A 122 -0.70 -9.04 3.61
N LEU A 123 0.16 -8.11 3.19
CA LEU A 123 -0.13 -7.12 2.16
C LEU A 123 0.20 -7.62 0.75
N TYR A 124 0.84 -8.79 0.68
CA TYR A 124 1.12 -9.56 -0.53
C TYR A 124 0.21 -10.79 -0.62
N PRO A 125 -0.16 -11.24 -1.83
CA PRO A 125 -0.47 -10.42 -3.00
C PRO A 125 -1.83 -9.73 -2.90
N PRO A 126 -2.10 -8.73 -3.75
CA PRO A 126 -3.44 -8.19 -3.92
C PRO A 126 -4.33 -9.22 -4.62
N SER A 127 -5.49 -9.54 -4.03
CA SER A 127 -6.45 -10.48 -4.62
C SER A 127 -6.97 -10.06 -6.00
N ASN A 128 -6.86 -8.78 -6.35
CA ASN A 128 -7.19 -8.23 -7.66
C ASN A 128 -6.09 -8.43 -8.72
N ILE A 129 -4.82 -8.60 -8.33
CA ILE A 129 -3.71 -8.87 -9.27
C ILE A 129 -3.59 -10.38 -9.54
N VAL A 130 -3.98 -11.22 -8.58
CA VAL A 130 -3.90 -12.69 -8.69
C VAL A 130 -5.31 -13.27 -8.88
N ASN A 131 -5.83 -13.11 -10.10
CA ASN A 131 -7.09 -13.75 -10.50
C ASN A 131 -6.90 -15.28 -10.65
N GLU A 132 -8.01 -16.03 -10.76
CA GLU A 132 -7.95 -17.49 -10.89
C GLU A 132 -7.15 -17.94 -12.12
N GLU A 133 -7.18 -17.18 -13.21
CA GLU A 133 -6.39 -17.44 -14.41
C GLU A 133 -4.88 -17.34 -14.15
N LYS A 134 -4.41 -16.31 -13.45
CA LYS A 134 -3.01 -16.16 -13.07
C LYS A 134 -2.59 -17.23 -12.06
N LYS A 135 -3.46 -17.65 -11.15
CA LYS A 135 -3.18 -18.77 -10.23
C LYS A 135 -3.02 -20.08 -10.98
N GLU A 136 -3.89 -20.34 -11.95
CA GLU A 136 -3.82 -21.54 -12.78
C GLU A 136 -2.55 -21.52 -13.66
N THR A 137 -2.23 -20.37 -14.25
CA THR A 137 -1.01 -20.19 -15.05
C THR A 137 0.24 -20.39 -14.18
N LEU A 138 0.27 -19.81 -12.98
CA LEU A 138 1.35 -20.01 -12.00
C LEU A 138 1.51 -21.49 -11.64
N ARG A 139 0.40 -22.19 -11.34
CA ARG A 139 0.40 -23.64 -11.05
C ARG A 139 1.04 -24.41 -12.20
N ASN A 140 0.61 -24.16 -13.44
CA ASN A 140 1.11 -24.88 -14.62
C ASN A 140 2.60 -24.62 -14.88
N LEU A 141 3.06 -23.38 -14.76
CA LEU A 141 4.47 -23.01 -14.93
C LEU A 141 5.34 -23.66 -13.83
N HIS A 142 4.89 -23.62 -12.57
CA HIS A 142 5.61 -24.25 -11.46
C HIS A 142 5.71 -25.77 -11.61
N HIS A 143 4.62 -26.46 -11.97
CA HIS A 143 4.65 -27.91 -12.23
C HIS A 143 5.57 -28.28 -13.41
N SER A 144 5.75 -27.37 -14.36
CA SER A 144 6.67 -27.53 -15.50
C SER A 144 8.13 -27.29 -15.14
N GLY A 145 8.45 -26.98 -13.87
CA GLY A 145 9.82 -26.76 -13.40
C GLY A 145 10.40 -25.40 -13.75
N ILE A 146 9.57 -24.42 -14.15
CA ILE A 146 10.02 -23.05 -14.39
C ILE A 146 10.41 -22.40 -13.05
N SER A 147 11.54 -21.69 -13.03
CA SER A 147 12.02 -21.01 -11.82
C SER A 147 11.10 -19.87 -11.39
N GLU A 148 11.00 -19.64 -10.08
CA GLU A 148 10.16 -18.59 -9.48
C GLU A 148 10.42 -17.19 -10.07
N ASP A 149 11.68 -16.84 -10.38
CA ASP A 149 12.05 -15.56 -11.00
C ASP A 149 11.40 -15.36 -12.37
N LEU A 150 11.40 -16.40 -13.22
CA LEU A 150 10.80 -16.36 -14.56
C LEU A 150 9.27 -16.36 -14.49
N ILE A 151 8.68 -17.05 -13.50
CA ILE A 151 7.24 -17.01 -13.26
C ILE A 151 6.81 -15.59 -12.82
N ALA A 152 7.59 -14.96 -11.95
CA ALA A 152 7.35 -13.59 -11.48
C ALA A 152 7.35 -12.61 -12.65
N GLU A 153 8.36 -12.69 -13.52
CA GLU A 153 8.45 -11.88 -14.73
C GLU A 153 7.26 -12.12 -15.67
N GLN A 154 6.92 -13.39 -15.94
CA GLN A 154 5.87 -13.73 -16.90
C GLN A 154 4.46 -13.33 -16.42
N LEU A 155 4.20 -13.39 -15.12
CA LEU A 155 2.89 -13.07 -14.55
C LEU A 155 2.76 -11.61 -14.10
N ASP A 156 3.83 -10.83 -14.27
CA ASP A 156 3.94 -9.46 -13.74
C ASP A 156 3.59 -9.45 -12.25
N LEU A 157 4.26 -10.32 -11.49
CA LEU A 157 4.12 -10.49 -10.05
C LEU A 157 5.46 -10.26 -9.37
N ASP A 158 5.44 -9.79 -8.13
CA ASP A 158 6.67 -9.82 -7.35
C ASP A 158 7.06 -11.25 -6.96
N ILE A 159 8.35 -11.52 -6.84
CA ILE A 159 8.87 -12.85 -6.55
C ILE A 159 8.38 -13.43 -5.20
N ASN A 160 8.12 -12.58 -4.21
CA ASN A 160 7.62 -13.03 -2.92
C ASN A 160 6.15 -13.43 -3.02
N THR A 161 5.36 -12.75 -3.87
CA THR A 161 4.02 -13.18 -4.25
C THR A 161 4.05 -14.56 -4.90
N VAL A 162 4.94 -14.80 -5.86
CA VAL A 162 5.06 -16.13 -6.51
C VAL A 162 5.37 -17.21 -5.48
N ARG A 163 6.36 -16.98 -4.60
CA ARG A 163 6.71 -17.92 -3.51
C ARG A 163 5.53 -18.21 -2.58
N MET A 164 4.78 -17.18 -2.20
CA MET A 164 3.61 -17.34 -1.34
C MET A 164 2.55 -18.20 -2.01
N LEU A 165 2.23 -17.93 -3.28
CA LEU A 165 1.23 -18.69 -4.04
C LEU A 165 1.65 -20.14 -4.26
N ILE A 166 2.94 -20.39 -4.49
CA ILE A 166 3.50 -21.75 -4.56
C ILE A 166 3.35 -22.47 -3.21
N ALA A 167 3.57 -21.78 -2.09
CA ALA A 167 3.41 -22.36 -0.77
C ALA A 167 1.95 -22.76 -0.45
N GLU A 168 0.97 -22.05 -1.03
CA GLU A 168 -0.47 -22.37 -0.91
C GLU A 168 -0.93 -23.54 -1.82
N ILE A 169 -0.11 -23.98 -2.77
CA ILE A 169 -0.43 -25.10 -3.68
C ILE A 169 -0.14 -26.48 -3.03
N LYS A 170 0.64 -26.50 -1.95
CA LYS A 170 0.91 -27.71 -1.14
C LYS A 170 -0.23 -28.01 -0.18
#